data_AF-A0A8T4N2B1-F1
#
_entry.id   AF-A0A8T4N2B1-F1
#
_cell.length_a   1.000
_cell.length_b   1.000
_cell.length_c   1.000
_cell.angle_alpha   90.00
_cell.angle_beta   90.00
_cell.angle_gamma   90.00
#
_symmetry.space_group_name_H-M   'P 1'
#
loop_
_entity.id
_entity.type
_entity.pdbx_description
1 polymer ?
#
loop_
_entity_poly.entity_id
_entity_poly.type
_entity_poly.pdbx_seq_one_letter_code
_entity_poly.pdbx_strand_id
1 'polypeptide(L)'
;MGNKEVLDVNGEPLFAELAYLTYLKNEGWEGVWINNWRKKFQNKMPFEQPDGTKIPDDKLEFLTKLWKKNKGRGGTWDIFAWKGEKVLFVELKGPKDKIRPNQIKWFLASLKVGIPLESFQIVEWSNLK
;
A
#
# COMPACT_ATOMS: atom_id res chain seq x y z
N MET A 1 2.41 20.80 -0.67
CA MET A 1 1.61 19.67 -1.21
C MET A 1 2.45 19.03 -2.31
N GLY A 2 2.76 17.73 -2.19
CA GLY A 2 3.63 17.04 -3.16
C GLY A 2 2.82 16.53 -4.35
N ASN A 3 3.40 16.62 -5.55
CA ASN A 3 2.89 16.22 -6.87
C ASN A 3 2.44 14.74 -6.96
N LYS A 4 1.46 14.31 -6.17
CA LYS A 4 0.76 13.05 -6.44
C LYS A 4 -0.31 13.32 -7.48
N GLU A 5 -0.11 12.76 -8.67
CA GLU A 5 -1.14 12.73 -9.70
C GLU A 5 -2.37 12.01 -9.14
N VAL A 6 -3.53 12.60 -9.42
CA VAL A 6 -4.82 12.09 -9.01
C VAL A 6 -5.44 11.43 -10.22
N LEU A 7 -5.87 10.19 -10.08
CA LEU A 7 -6.58 9.46 -11.12
C LEU A 7 -8.05 9.83 -11.09
N ASP A 8 -8.65 10.00 -12.26
CA ASP A 8 -10.10 10.00 -12.36
C ASP A 8 -10.57 8.54 -12.32
N VAL A 9 -11.31 8.18 -11.27
CA VAL A 9 -11.92 6.87 -11.11
C VAL A 9 -13.41 7.08 -10.96
N ASN A 10 -14.15 6.82 -12.04
CA ASN A 10 -15.61 7.00 -12.12
C ASN A 10 -16.09 8.44 -11.89
N GLY A 11 -15.33 9.46 -12.33
CA GLY A 11 -15.66 10.88 -12.20
C GLY A 11 -15.13 11.54 -10.91
N GLU A 12 -14.39 10.79 -10.08
CA GLU A 12 -13.85 11.28 -8.81
C GLU A 12 -12.32 11.29 -8.82
N PRO A 13 -11.68 12.40 -8.38
CA PRO A 13 -10.23 12.48 -8.28
C PRO A 13 -9.74 11.64 -7.09
N LEU A 14 -9.36 10.39 -7.36
CA LEU A 14 -8.81 9.42 -6.40
C LEU A 14 -7.32 9.20 -6.61
N PHE A 15 -6.55 9.13 -5.52
CA PHE A 15 -5.19 8.63 -5.61
C PHE A 15 -5.20 7.17 -6.08
N ALA A 16 -4.25 6.78 -6.93
CA ALA A 16 -4.16 5.43 -7.49
C ALA A 16 -4.20 4.33 -6.41
N GLU A 17 -3.62 4.60 -5.24
CA GLU A 17 -3.64 3.72 -4.09
C GLU A 17 -5.05 3.48 -3.55
N LEU A 18 -5.90 4.51 -3.50
CA LEU A 18 -7.29 4.39 -3.02
C LEU A 18 -8.20 3.77 -4.08
N ALA A 19 -7.93 4.04 -5.36
CA ALA A 19 -8.58 3.38 -6.48
C ALA A 19 -8.37 1.86 -6.43
N TYR A 20 -7.11 1.43 -6.36
CA TYR A 20 -6.76 0.01 -6.31
C TYR A 20 -7.21 -0.64 -5.00
N LEU A 21 -7.15 0.08 -3.87
CA LEU A 21 -7.72 -0.41 -2.61
C LEU A 21 -9.24 -0.66 -2.72
N THR A 22 -9.97 0.17 -3.47
CA THR A 22 -11.40 -0.03 -3.73
C THR A 22 -11.64 -1.27 -4.59
N TYR A 23 -10.82 -1.47 -5.62
CA TYR A 23 -10.85 -2.71 -6.42
C TYR A 23 -10.62 -3.96 -5.53
N LEU A 24 -9.59 -3.96 -4.69
CA LEU A 24 -9.31 -5.07 -3.77
C LEU A 24 -10.50 -5.34 -2.82
N LYS A 25 -11.14 -4.28 -2.32
CA LYS A 25 -12.34 -4.42 -1.47
C LYS A 25 -13.50 -5.09 -2.19
N ASN A 26 -13.72 -4.76 -3.46
CA ASN A 26 -14.76 -5.41 -4.27
C ASN A 26 -14.44 -6.91 -4.51
N GLU A 27 -13.16 -7.28 -4.55
CA GLU A 27 -12.69 -8.67 -4.61
C GLU A 27 -12.71 -9.39 -3.23
N GLY A 28 -13.30 -8.75 -2.21
CA GLY A 28 -13.46 -9.30 -0.87
C GLY A 28 -12.20 -9.27 -0.01
N TRP A 29 -11.25 -8.38 -0.32
CA TRP A 29 -10.13 -8.06 0.57
C TRP A 29 -10.49 -6.91 1.50
N GLU A 30 -9.85 -6.86 2.66
CA GLU A 30 -9.73 -5.63 3.43
C GLU A 30 -8.34 -5.03 3.22
N GLY A 31 -8.14 -3.77 3.57
CA GLY A 31 -6.82 -3.18 3.43
C GLY A 31 -6.74 -1.69 3.72
N VAL A 32 -5.50 -1.19 3.69
CA VAL A 32 -5.16 0.21 3.85
C VAL A 32 -4.05 0.63 2.92
N TRP A 33 -4.09 1.89 2.52
CA TRP A 33 -2.94 2.61 1.99
C TRP A 33 -1.99 2.98 3.15
N ILE A 34 -0.74 2.54 3.08
CA ILE A 34 0.37 2.92 3.93
C ILE A 34 0.93 4.25 3.42
N ASN A 35 0.40 5.35 3.94
CA ASN A 35 0.91 6.68 3.64
C ASN A 35 2.21 6.93 4.42
N ASN A 36 3.34 6.47 3.86
CA ASN A 36 4.67 6.61 4.46
C ASN A 36 5.08 8.06 4.75
N TRP A 37 4.63 9.02 3.93
CA TRP A 37 4.92 10.45 4.14
C TRP A 37 4.24 10.97 5.41
N ARG A 38 2.96 10.64 5.60
CA ARG A 38 2.18 11.06 6.78
C ARG A 38 2.34 10.12 7.97
N LYS A 39 3.03 8.98 7.79
CA LYS A 39 3.15 7.88 8.77
C LYS A 39 1.79 7.40 9.27
N LYS A 40 0.80 7.34 8.38
CA LYS A 40 -0.60 6.99 8.67
C LYS A 40 -1.09 5.88 7.75
N PHE A 41 -2.08 5.13 8.20
CA PHE A 41 -2.88 4.27 7.33
C PHE A 41 -4.09 5.05 6.84
N GLN A 42 -4.50 4.83 5.60
CA GLN A 42 -5.67 5.49 5.02
C GLN A 42 -6.54 4.49 4.27
N ASN A 43 -7.86 4.69 4.35
CA ASN A 43 -8.83 3.96 3.54
C ASN A 43 -9.82 4.90 2.82
N LYS A 44 -9.57 6.20 2.91
CA LYS A 44 -10.29 7.34 2.33
C LYS A 44 -9.29 8.42 1.95
N MET A 45 -9.73 9.51 1.33
CA MET A 45 -8.83 10.61 0.99
C MET A 45 -8.24 11.27 2.26
N PRO A 46 -6.99 11.75 2.24
CA PRO A 46 -6.36 12.37 3.41
C PRO A 46 -7.09 13.59 3.98
N PHE A 47 -7.92 14.28 3.18
CA PHE A 47 -8.70 15.43 3.64
C PHE A 47 -10.01 15.00 4.31
N GLU A 48 -10.57 13.86 3.94
CA GLU A 48 -11.76 13.28 4.60
C GLU A 48 -11.39 12.58 5.91
N GLN A 49 -10.18 12.03 5.97
CA GLN A 49 -9.66 11.30 7.13
C GLN A 49 -8.24 11.75 7.48
N PRO A 50 -8.07 12.99 8.00
CA PRO A 50 -6.75 13.55 8.27
C PRO A 50 -5.96 12.76 9.32
N ASP A 51 -6.64 12.12 10.27
CA ASP A 51 -6.04 11.28 11.31
C ASP A 51 -5.69 9.87 10.85
N GLY A 52 -6.09 9.50 9.64
CA GLY A 52 -5.97 8.15 9.11
C GLY A 52 -6.96 7.19 9.75
N THR A 53 -6.80 5.91 9.44
CA THR A 53 -7.61 4.82 9.96
C THR A 53 -6.78 3.92 10.87
N LYS A 54 -7.46 3.22 11.78
CA LYS A 54 -6.89 2.06 12.48
C LYS A 54 -7.03 0.82 11.60
N ILE A 55 -6.16 -0.15 11.83
CA ILE A 55 -6.25 -1.52 11.31
C ILE A 55 -6.35 -2.48 12.50
N PRO A 56 -6.80 -3.73 12.28
CA PRO A 56 -6.81 -4.74 13.34
C PRO A 56 -5.44 -4.93 14.01
N ASP A 57 -5.44 -5.24 15.31
CA ASP A 57 -4.22 -5.28 16.13
C ASP A 57 -3.23 -6.37 15.66
N ASP A 58 -3.73 -7.53 15.25
CA ASP A 58 -2.93 -8.63 14.71
C ASP A 58 -2.21 -8.21 13.41
N LYS A 59 -2.89 -7.45 12.56
CA LYS A 59 -2.35 -6.89 11.31
C LYS A 59 -1.31 -5.79 11.59
N LEU A 60 -1.53 -4.96 12.59
CA LEU A 60 -0.56 -3.96 13.04
C LEU A 60 0.68 -4.62 13.67
N GLU A 61 0.50 -5.65 14.48
CA GLU A 61 1.60 -6.40 15.08
C GLU A 61 2.44 -7.08 14.02
N PHE A 62 1.81 -7.71 13.02
CA PHE A 62 2.47 -8.31 11.86
C PHE A 62 3.34 -7.28 11.11
N LEU A 63 2.78 -6.13 10.72
CA LEU A 63 3.54 -5.06 10.06
C LEU A 63 4.69 -4.55 10.94
N THR A 64 4.44 -4.39 12.23
CA THR A 64 5.45 -3.90 13.18
C THR A 64 6.61 -4.89 13.31
N LYS A 65 6.34 -6.20 13.34
CA LYS A 65 7.37 -7.25 13.31
C LYS A 65 8.19 -7.16 12.02
N LEU A 66 7.54 -7.01 10.87
CA LEU A 66 8.24 -6.82 9.58
C LEU A 66 9.11 -5.57 9.56
N TRP A 67 8.62 -4.43 10.07
CA TRP A 67 9.42 -3.21 10.15
C TRP A 67 10.62 -3.34 11.08
N LYS A 68 10.47 -4.01 12.23
CA LYS A 68 11.59 -4.30 13.12
C LYS A 68 12.66 -5.14 12.42
N LYS A 69 12.26 -6.19 11.69
CA LYS A 69 13.18 -7.02 10.89
C LYS A 69 13.84 -6.23 9.76
N ASN A 70 13.12 -5.31 9.14
CA ASN A 70 13.60 -4.40 8.10
C ASN A 70 14.39 -3.20 8.60
N LYS A 71 14.61 -3.07 9.92
CA LYS A 71 15.26 -1.92 10.56
C LYS A 71 14.58 -0.57 10.22
N GLY A 72 13.27 -0.58 10.03
CA GLY A 72 12.47 0.62 9.79
C GLY A 72 11.29 0.41 8.85
N ARG A 73 10.59 1.51 8.56
CA ARG A 73 9.42 1.56 7.66
C ARG A 73 9.80 1.88 6.21
N GLY A 74 11.04 2.29 5.96
CA GLY A 74 11.49 2.74 4.64
C GLY A 74 11.35 1.63 3.60
N GLY A 75 10.70 1.95 2.48
CA GLY A 75 10.47 0.99 1.39
C GLY A 75 9.27 0.07 1.57
N THR A 76 8.47 0.23 2.64
CA THR A 76 7.18 -0.48 2.77
C THR A 76 6.28 -0.09 1.59
N TRP A 77 5.68 -1.09 0.95
CA TRP A 77 4.83 -0.90 -0.22
C TRP A 77 3.54 -0.15 0.11
N ASP A 78 2.93 0.41 -0.91
CA ASP A 78 1.84 1.38 -0.77
C ASP A 78 0.59 0.78 -0.13
N ILE A 79 0.14 -0.40 -0.53
CA ILE A 79 -1.07 -1.03 0.03
C ILE A 79 -0.67 -2.25 0.85
N PHE A 80 -1.32 -2.38 1.99
CA PHE A 80 -1.36 -3.62 2.76
C PHE A 80 -2.80 -4.08 2.89
N ALA A 81 -3.09 -5.24 2.32
CA ALA A 81 -4.41 -5.86 2.27
C ALA A 81 -4.38 -7.26 2.89
N TRP A 82 -5.54 -7.73 3.33
CA TRP A 82 -5.71 -9.05 3.90
C TRP A 82 -7.07 -9.67 3.57
N LYS A 83 -7.12 -11.01 3.56
CA LYS A 83 -8.34 -11.81 3.37
C LYS A 83 -8.19 -13.10 4.17
N GLY A 84 -8.78 -13.10 5.37
CA GLY A 84 -8.48 -14.13 6.39
C GLY A 84 -7.00 -14.05 6.81
N GLU A 85 -6.28 -15.16 6.66
CA GLU A 85 -4.85 -15.25 6.97
C GLU A 85 -3.94 -14.80 5.82
N LYS A 86 -4.49 -14.65 4.61
CA LYS A 86 -3.71 -14.19 3.46
C LYS A 86 -3.44 -12.69 3.60
N VAL A 87 -2.23 -12.29 3.22
CA VAL A 87 -1.81 -10.90 3.12
C VAL A 87 -1.36 -10.57 1.71
N LEU A 88 -1.50 -9.30 1.33
CA LEU A 88 -1.06 -8.78 0.05
C LEU A 88 -0.42 -7.41 0.25
N PHE A 89 0.77 -7.24 -0.28
CA PHE A 89 1.47 -5.97 -0.41
C PHE A 89 1.42 -5.54 -1.87
N VAL A 90 1.00 -4.31 -2.12
CA VAL A 90 0.92 -3.76 -3.47
C VAL A 90 1.73 -2.48 -3.56
N GLU A 91 2.65 -2.44 -4.52
CA GLU A 91 3.41 -1.25 -4.88
C GLU A 91 2.83 -0.65 -6.16
N LEU A 92 2.44 0.63 -6.10
CA LEU A 92 1.78 1.32 -7.20
C LEU A 92 2.80 2.15 -7.96
N LYS A 93 2.85 1.98 -9.29
CA LYS A 93 3.78 2.69 -10.17
C LYS A 93 3.05 3.42 -11.29
N GLY A 94 3.23 4.73 -11.33
CA GLY A 94 2.79 5.53 -12.47
C GLY A 94 3.75 5.38 -13.67
N PRO A 95 3.43 5.95 -14.84
CA PRO A 95 4.13 5.68 -16.10
C PRO A 95 5.63 5.99 -16.11
N LYS A 96 6.07 6.90 -15.23
CA LYS A 96 7.48 7.32 -15.10
C LYS A 96 8.10 6.91 -13.77
N ASP A 97 7.33 6.28 -12.87
CA ASP A 97 7.85 5.84 -11.59
C ASP A 97 8.47 4.44 -11.71
N LYS A 98 9.63 4.27 -11.11
CA LYS A 98 10.35 2.99 -11.09
C LYS A 98 10.44 2.47 -9.68
N ILE A 99 10.50 1.15 -9.53
CA ILE A 99 10.77 0.55 -8.23
C ILE A 99 12.12 1.04 -7.69
N ARG A 100 12.12 1.48 -6.44
CA ARG A 100 13.28 2.10 -5.80
C ARG A 100 14.12 1.04 -5.07
N PRO A 101 15.44 1.25 -4.90
CA PRO A 101 16.30 0.29 -4.19
C PRO A 101 15.84 -0.06 -2.78
N ASN A 102 15.24 0.88 -2.05
CA ASN A 102 14.69 0.62 -0.71
C ASN A 102 13.43 -0.24 -0.74
N GLN A 103 12.60 -0.14 -1.78
CA GLN A 103 11.41 -1.00 -1.98
C GLN A 103 11.82 -2.42 -2.33
N ILE A 104 12.85 -2.58 -3.17
CA ILE A 104 13.47 -3.90 -3.45
C ILE A 104 14.05 -4.49 -2.17
N LYS A 105 14.80 -3.70 -1.39
CA LYS A 105 15.39 -4.16 -0.13
C LYS A 105 14.32 -4.64 0.86
N TRP A 106 13.23 -3.88 0.98
CA TRP A 106 12.13 -4.22 1.87
C TRP A 106 11.41 -5.51 1.42
N PHE A 107 11.16 -5.66 0.11
CA PHE A 107 10.62 -6.88 -0.49
C PHE A 107 11.51 -8.10 -0.21
N LEU A 108 12.79 -8.04 -0.56
CA LEU A 108 13.73 -9.16 -0.36
C LEU A 108 13.88 -9.55 1.12
N ALA A 109 13.85 -8.57 2.03
CA ALA A 109 13.90 -8.85 3.46
C ALA A 109 12.58 -9.45 3.99
N SER A 110 11.44 -9.09 3.40
CA SER A 110 10.15 -9.70 3.73
C SER A 110 10.07 -11.16 3.27
N LEU A 111 10.60 -11.48 2.08
CA LEU A 111 10.75 -12.87 1.63
C LEU A 111 11.63 -13.70 2.59
N LYS A 112 12.74 -13.13 3.07
CA LYS A 112 13.66 -13.81 4.01
C LYS A 112 13.03 -14.17 5.35
N VAL A 113 11.93 -13.52 5.74
CA VAL A 113 11.21 -13.83 6.98
C VAL A 113 9.97 -14.69 6.73
N GLY A 114 9.85 -15.27 5.54
CA GLY A 114 8.84 -16.29 5.21
C GLY A 114 7.55 -15.73 4.63
N ILE A 115 7.49 -14.45 4.25
CA ILE A 115 6.33 -13.95 3.49
C ILE A 115 6.41 -14.52 2.07
N PRO A 116 5.36 -15.20 1.59
CA PRO A 116 5.44 -15.88 0.32
C PRO A 116 5.39 -14.90 -0.84
N LEU A 117 5.95 -15.28 -1.99
CA LEU A 117 6.11 -14.39 -3.15
C LEU A 117 4.75 -13.89 -3.67
N GLU A 118 3.73 -14.74 -3.64
CA GLU A 118 2.35 -14.42 -4.03
C GLU A 118 1.68 -13.36 -3.15
N SER A 119 2.28 -12.98 -2.02
CA SER A 119 1.83 -11.84 -1.20
C SER A 119 2.33 -10.50 -1.73
N PHE A 120 2.96 -10.44 -2.91
CA PHE A 120 3.52 -9.22 -3.48
C PHE A 120 3.04 -9.00 -4.91
N GLN A 121 2.50 -7.81 -5.17
CA GLN A 121 2.08 -7.38 -6.49
C GLN A 121 2.61 -5.98 -6.82
N ILE A 122 3.11 -5.78 -8.04
CA ILE A 122 3.36 -4.46 -8.60
C ILE A 122 2.20 -4.14 -9.52
N VAL A 123 1.61 -2.95 -9.35
CA VAL A 123 0.53 -2.46 -10.20
C VAL A 123 1.02 -1.21 -10.90
N GLU A 124 1.17 -1.32 -12.21
CA GLU A 124 1.42 -0.18 -13.07
C GLU A 124 0.11 0.42 -13.52
N TRP A 125 0.00 1.74 -13.46
CA TRP A 125 -1.16 2.47 -13.96
C TRP A 125 -0.74 3.53 -14.98
N SER A 126 -1.62 3.80 -15.92
CA SER A 126 -1.51 4.88 -16.87
C SER A 126 -2.76 5.74 -16.80
N ASN A 127 -2.59 7.06 -16.98
CA ASN A 127 -3.74 7.93 -17.19
C ASN A 127 -4.37 7.55 -18.54
N LEU A 128 -5.61 7.09 -18.53
CA LEU A 128 -6.45 7.20 -19.73
C LEU A 128 -6.69 8.70 -19.92
N LYS A 129 -6.26 9.22 -21.08
CA LYS A 129 -6.55 10.59 -21.49
C LYS A 129 -8.03 10.73 -21.85
#